data_AF-A0A0N4Y7U5-F1
#
_entry.id   AF-A0A0N4Y7U5-F1
#
_cell.length_a   1.000
_cell.length_b   1.000
_cell.length_c   1.000
_cell.angle_alpha   90.00
_cell.angle_beta   90.00
_cell.angle_gamma   90.00
#
_symmetry.space_group_name_H-M   'P 1'
#
loop_
_entity.id
_entity.type
_entity.pdbx_description
1 polymer ?
#
loop_
_entity_poly.entity_id
_entity_poly.type
_entity_poly.pdbx_seq_one_letter_code
_entity_poly.pdbx_strand_id
1 'polypeptide(L)'
;MNALLAGTALLLICSAFAAPTEECTRGFIDTYPASENEDLVEDMERDLEFHVDDSDEMTTFAAKHDGKHEVFVKVDKKGNGENLFFKYELRGAVDGPFEKIDEQEFTKYEQCELRKTIYEPVEDSN
;
A
#
# COMPACT_ATOMS: atom_id res chain seq x y z
N MET A 1 -2.28 -18.81 -67.29
CA MET A 1 -3.49 -18.76 -66.45
C MET A 1 -3.37 -19.96 -65.51
N ASN A 2 -3.18 -19.88 -64.19
CA ASN A 2 -3.73 -18.99 -63.16
C ASN A 2 -2.70 -18.88 -62.02
N ALA A 3 -2.33 -17.66 -61.61
CA ALA A 3 -2.86 -16.93 -60.46
C ALA A 3 -2.23 -17.39 -59.12
N LEU A 4 -1.32 -16.55 -58.63
CA LEU A 4 -0.92 -16.44 -57.23
C LEU A 4 -2.15 -16.33 -56.33
N LEU A 5 -2.14 -16.99 -55.18
CA LEU A 5 -2.85 -16.50 -54.00
C LEU A 5 -1.99 -16.75 -52.76
N ALA A 6 -1.37 -15.66 -52.35
CA ALA A 6 -0.73 -15.46 -51.07
C ALA A 6 -1.78 -15.18 -49.98
N GLY A 7 -1.36 -15.33 -48.73
CA GLY A 7 -2.02 -14.75 -47.54
C GLY A 7 -2.99 -15.72 -46.87
N THR A 8 -3.04 -15.83 -45.55
CA THR A 8 -2.69 -14.85 -44.53
C THR A 8 -2.34 -15.58 -43.22
N ALA A 9 -1.12 -15.41 -42.74
CA ALA A 9 -0.81 -15.66 -41.33
C ALA A 9 -1.53 -14.57 -40.52
N LEU A 10 -2.61 -14.94 -39.82
CA LEU A 10 -3.21 -14.07 -38.81
C LEU A 10 -2.26 -14.05 -37.60
N LEU A 11 -1.32 -13.12 -37.60
CA LEU A 11 -0.70 -12.65 -36.35
C LEU A 11 -1.80 -11.87 -35.61
N LEU A 12 -2.53 -12.57 -34.75
CA LEU A 12 -3.27 -11.93 -33.67
C LEU A 12 -2.24 -11.32 -32.72
N ILE A 13 -1.78 -10.12 -33.08
CA ILE A 13 -1.13 -9.21 -32.16
C ILE A 13 -2.26 -8.77 -31.23
N CYS A 14 -2.49 -9.53 -30.17
CA CYS A 14 -3.21 -9.03 -29.02
C CYS A 14 -2.38 -7.88 -28.47
N SER A 15 -2.62 -6.68 -28.98
CA SER A 15 -2.28 -5.43 -28.33
C SER A 15 -3.10 -5.37 -27.05
N ALA A 16 -2.69 -6.15 -26.05
CA ALA A 16 -2.99 -5.84 -24.68
C ALA A 16 -2.31 -4.49 -24.46
N PHE A 17 -3.08 -3.41 -24.64
CA PHE A 17 -2.83 -2.20 -23.88
C PHE A 17 -2.97 -2.62 -22.41
N ALA A 18 -1.89 -3.15 -21.85
CA ALA A 18 -1.70 -3.08 -20.42
C ALA A 18 -1.75 -1.58 -20.15
N ALA A 19 -2.87 -1.11 -19.60
CA ALA A 19 -2.88 0.19 -18.96
C ALA A 19 -1.63 0.22 -18.07
N PRO A 20 -0.85 1.33 -18.07
CA PRO A 20 0.28 1.41 -17.17
C PRO A 20 -0.25 1.11 -15.78
N THR A 21 0.15 -0.04 -15.22
CA THR A 21 -0.07 -0.30 -13.80
C THR A 21 0.63 0.86 -13.12
N GLU A 22 -0.11 1.70 -12.41
CA GLU A 22 0.51 2.80 -11.68
C GLU A 22 1.70 2.23 -10.91
N GLU A 23 2.90 2.75 -11.20
CA GLU A 23 4.12 2.25 -10.60
C GLU A 23 3.98 2.35 -9.08
N CYS A 24 4.25 1.24 -8.38
CA CYS A 24 4.09 1.23 -6.94
C CYS A 24 5.14 2.15 -6.31
N THR A 25 4.66 3.15 -5.58
CA THR A 25 5.50 4.07 -4.83
C THR A 25 5.13 4.06 -3.36
N ARG A 26 6.08 4.36 -2.48
CA ARG A 26 5.85 4.49 -1.04
C ARG A 26 6.47 5.74 -0.45
N GLY A 27 5.93 6.15 0.70
CA GLY A 27 6.54 7.12 1.59
C GLY A 27 7.69 6.52 2.40
N PHE A 28 8.12 7.29 3.40
CA PHE A 28 9.07 6.81 4.40
C PHE A 28 8.45 5.71 5.26
N ILE A 29 9.31 4.83 5.75
CA ILE A 29 8.96 3.80 6.71
C ILE A 29 9.39 4.34 8.06
N ASP A 30 8.43 4.51 8.95
CA ASP A 30 8.66 5.00 10.29
C ASP A 30 8.35 3.88 11.29
N THR A 31 9.24 3.74 12.28
CA THR A 31 9.07 2.79 13.39
C THR A 31 9.10 3.55 14.71
N TYR A 32 8.07 3.37 15.52
CA TYR A 32 7.86 4.09 16.78
C TYR A 32 7.11 3.20 17.78
N PRO A 33 7.22 3.43 19.10
CA PRO A 33 6.40 2.73 20.08
C PRO A 33 4.92 3.08 19.91
N ALA A 34 4.02 2.12 20.16
CA ALA A 34 2.57 2.31 20.00
C ALA A 34 2.01 3.50 20.79
N SER A 35 2.62 3.82 21.94
CA SER A 35 2.32 5.01 22.75
C SER A 35 2.52 6.36 22.05
N GLU A 36 3.20 6.41 20.90
CA GLU A 36 3.31 7.64 20.09
C GLU A 36 2.11 7.84 19.14
N ASN A 37 1.21 6.88 19.01
CA ASN A 37 0.03 6.95 18.13
C ASN A 37 -1.21 6.29 18.77
N GLU A 38 -1.72 6.91 19.84
CA GLU A 38 -2.89 6.44 20.59
C GLU A 38 -4.13 6.27 19.71
N ASP A 39 -4.38 7.20 18.77
CA ASP A 39 -5.54 7.14 17.86
C ASP A 39 -5.54 5.85 17.01
N LEU A 40 -4.37 5.49 16.44
CA LEU A 40 -4.24 4.27 15.64
C LEU A 40 -4.41 3.01 16.51
N VAL A 41 -3.94 3.05 17.76
CA VAL A 41 -4.14 1.95 18.72
C VAL A 41 -5.63 1.76 19.03
N GLU A 42 -6.34 2.84 19.35
CA GLU A 42 -7.79 2.80 19.63
C GLU A 42 -8.59 2.27 18.43
N ASP A 43 -8.22 2.69 17.21
CA ASP A 43 -8.88 2.22 16.00
C ASP A 43 -8.63 0.72 15.75
N MET A 44 -7.42 0.22 15.99
CA MET A 44 -7.12 -1.21 15.90
C MET A 44 -7.87 -2.03 16.96
N GLU A 45 -7.98 -1.52 18.19
CA GLU A 45 -8.75 -2.20 19.25
C GLU A 45 -10.24 -2.26 18.90
N ARG A 46 -10.80 -1.17 18.39
CA ARG A 46 -12.22 -1.07 18.05
C ARG A 46 -12.58 -1.91 16.83
N ASP A 47 -11.77 -1.85 15.78
CA ASP A 47 -12.14 -2.39 14.47
C ASP A 47 -11.60 -3.80 14.22
N LEU A 48 -10.52 -4.20 14.93
CA LEU A 48 -9.90 -5.52 14.79
C LEU A 48 -9.99 -6.38 16.05
N GLU A 49 -10.56 -5.86 17.15
CA GLU A 49 -10.64 -6.53 18.46
C GLU A 49 -9.26 -7.00 18.98
N PHE A 50 -8.20 -6.25 18.64
CA PHE A 50 -6.82 -6.60 18.99
C PHE A 50 -6.19 -5.58 19.94
N HIS A 51 -5.65 -6.05 21.06
CA HIS A 51 -4.98 -5.21 22.05
C HIS A 51 -3.50 -4.98 21.69
N VAL A 52 -3.14 -3.72 21.49
CA VAL A 52 -1.76 -3.26 21.29
C VAL A 52 -1.28 -2.63 22.59
N ASP A 53 -0.14 -3.10 23.11
CA ASP A 53 0.46 -2.55 24.31
C ASP A 53 1.27 -1.30 23.94
N ASP A 54 1.25 -0.26 24.79
CA ASP A 54 2.00 0.99 24.62
C ASP A 54 3.49 0.81 24.29
N SER A 55 4.06 -0.32 24.71
CA SER A 55 5.47 -0.67 24.53
C SER A 55 5.78 -1.42 23.23
N ASP A 56 4.75 -1.93 22.55
CA ASP A 56 4.88 -2.59 21.25
C ASP A 56 5.44 -1.61 20.22
N GLU A 57 6.16 -2.14 19.23
CA GLU A 57 6.72 -1.32 18.17
C GLU A 57 5.82 -1.36 16.94
N MET A 58 5.48 -0.20 16.42
CA MET A 58 4.68 -0.03 15.23
C MET A 58 5.57 0.43 14.09
N THR A 59 5.49 -0.25 12.95
CA THR A 59 6.13 0.18 11.71
C THR A 59 5.06 0.54 10.69
N THR A 60 5.10 1.77 10.17
CA THR A 60 4.08 2.27 9.25
C THR A 60 4.68 2.92 8.00
N PHE A 61 3.98 2.82 6.88
CA PHE A 61 4.27 3.58 5.66
C PHE A 61 3.03 3.68 4.78
N ALA A 62 2.91 4.77 4.01
CA ALA A 62 1.89 4.89 2.97
C ALA A 62 2.43 4.43 1.61
N ALA A 63 1.63 3.73 0.81
CA ALA A 63 1.95 3.34 -0.56
C ALA A 63 0.82 3.65 -1.54
N LYS A 64 1.21 4.02 -2.77
CA LYS A 64 0.30 4.19 -3.90
C LYS A 64 0.52 3.08 -4.91
N HIS A 65 -0.53 2.34 -5.22
CA HIS A 65 -0.50 1.22 -6.17
C HIS A 65 -1.91 0.94 -6.68
N ASP A 66 -2.03 0.43 -7.91
CA ASP A 66 -3.31 -0.03 -8.46
C ASP A 66 -4.46 1.01 -8.37
N GLY A 67 -4.16 2.31 -8.43
CA GLY A 67 -5.14 3.39 -8.26
C GLY A 67 -5.57 3.68 -6.81
N LYS A 68 -4.92 3.04 -5.84
CA LYS A 68 -5.18 3.18 -4.41
C LYS A 68 -4.06 3.91 -3.68
N HIS A 69 -4.40 4.47 -2.53
CA HIS A 69 -3.46 5.00 -1.55
C HIS A 69 -3.74 4.30 -0.22
N GLU A 70 -2.89 3.38 0.20
CA GLU A 70 -3.08 2.55 1.39
C GLU A 70 -1.95 2.81 2.38
N VAL A 71 -2.27 2.82 3.68
CA VAL A 71 -1.29 2.81 4.77
C VAL A 71 -1.13 1.38 5.24
N PHE A 72 0.11 0.95 5.38
CA PHE A 72 0.49 -0.36 5.87
C PHE A 72 1.03 -0.21 7.29
N VAL A 73 0.60 -1.09 8.18
CA VAL A 73 0.93 -1.07 9.59
C VAL A 73 1.39 -2.47 10.00
N LYS A 74 2.55 -2.55 10.65
CA LYS A 74 3.04 -3.74 11.33
C LYS A 74 3.16 -3.45 12.81
N VAL A 75 2.67 -4.36 13.65
CA VAL A 75 2.83 -4.32 15.11
C VAL A 75 3.73 -5.47 15.53
N ASP A 76 4.92 -5.13 16.02
CA ASP A 76 5.87 -6.03 16.66
C ASP A 76 5.54 -6.13 18.16
N LYS A 77 4.92 -7.24 18.57
CA LYS A 77 4.54 -7.47 19.96
C LYS A 77 5.79 -7.68 20.82
N LYS A 78 6.02 -6.84 21.82
CA LYS A 78 7.11 -7.05 22.78
C LYS A 78 6.77 -8.20 23.72
N GLY A 79 7.18 -9.42 23.38
CA GLY A 79 6.98 -10.62 24.19
C GLY A 79 6.79 -11.90 23.37
N ASN A 80 5.80 -12.71 23.76
CA ASN A 80 5.43 -13.98 23.09
C ASN A 80 4.25 -13.83 22.11
N GLY A 81 3.94 -12.60 21.68
CA GLY A 81 2.87 -12.34 20.71
C GLY A 81 3.36 -12.54 19.28
N GLU A 82 2.47 -12.96 18.38
CA GLU A 82 2.76 -12.94 16.95
C GLU A 82 2.72 -11.51 16.42
N ASN A 83 3.59 -11.22 15.45
CA ASN A 83 3.54 -9.97 14.71
C ASN A 83 2.22 -9.89 13.95
N LEU A 84 1.70 -8.67 13.86
CA LEU A 84 0.48 -8.40 13.12
C LEU A 84 0.73 -7.40 12.01
N PHE A 85 -0.07 -7.56 10.96
CA PHE A 85 0.02 -6.77 9.75
C PHE A 85 -1.37 -6.35 9.34
N PHE A 86 -1.53 -5.07 9.04
CA PHE A 86 -2.80 -4.50 8.61
C PHE A 86 -2.55 -3.44 7.54
N LYS A 87 -3.63 -3.08 6.87
CA LYS A 87 -3.66 -1.90 6.02
C LYS A 87 -5.02 -1.22 6.08
N TYR A 88 -5.06 0.02 5.62
CA TYR A 88 -6.29 0.76 5.38
C TYR A 88 -6.11 1.74 4.22
N GLU A 89 -7.19 2.05 3.51
CA GLU A 89 -7.17 2.97 2.38
C GLU A 89 -7.34 4.43 2.86
N LEU A 90 -6.46 5.33 2.44
CA LEU A 90 -6.59 6.77 2.66
C LEU A 90 -7.51 7.40 1.60
N ARG A 91 -8.71 7.80 2.02
CA ARG A 91 -9.70 8.47 1.15
C ARG A 91 -9.77 9.96 1.46
N GLY A 92 -8.80 10.71 0.95
CA GLY A 92 -8.65 12.13 1.27
C GLY A 92 -8.10 12.32 2.67
N ALA A 93 -8.93 12.78 3.60
CA ALA A 93 -8.56 13.00 5.01
C ALA A 93 -9.23 12.00 5.97
N VAL A 94 -9.78 10.90 5.43
CA VAL A 94 -10.51 9.90 6.20
C VAL A 94 -9.89 8.53 5.98
N ASP A 95 -9.71 7.81 7.08
CA ASP A 95 -9.23 6.44 7.07
C ASP A 95 -10.35 5.50 6.67
N GLY A 96 -10.07 4.63 5.70
CA GLY A 96 -10.92 3.52 5.33
C GLY A 96 -10.94 2.43 6.41
N PRO A 97 -11.75 1.38 6.21
CA PRO A 97 -11.78 0.26 7.14
C PRO A 97 -10.42 -0.44 7.20
N PHE A 98 -10.04 -0.89 8.40
CA PHE A 98 -8.86 -1.71 8.60
C PHE A 98 -9.06 -3.11 8.01
N GLU A 99 -8.03 -3.59 7.32
CA GLU A 99 -7.95 -4.93 6.77
C GLU A 99 -6.71 -5.62 7.32
N LYS A 100 -6.88 -6.81 7.90
CA LYS A 100 -5.75 -7.65 8.31
C LYS A 100 -5.11 -8.26 7.06
N ILE A 101 -3.79 -8.17 6.96
CA ILE A 101 -3.00 -8.74 5.88
C ILE A 101 -1.94 -9.71 6.42
N ASP A 102 -1.20 -10.34 5.52
CA ASP A 102 -0.04 -11.15 5.89
C ASP A 102 1.29 -10.39 5.71
N GLU A 103 2.37 -11.00 6.22
CA GLU A 103 3.72 -10.46 6.11
C GLU A 103 4.18 -10.32 4.66
N GLN A 104 3.75 -11.23 3.76
CA GLN A 104 4.14 -11.19 2.36
C GLN A 104 3.57 -9.95 1.66
N GLU A 105 2.32 -9.61 1.95
CA GLU A 105 1.67 -8.42 1.43
C GLU A 105 2.32 -7.15 1.98
N PHE A 106 2.60 -7.08 3.28
CA PHE A 106 3.34 -5.95 3.86
C PHE A 106 4.71 -5.76 3.19
N THR A 107 5.49 -6.84 3.11
CA THR A 107 6.85 -6.82 2.53
C THR A 107 6.84 -6.44 1.04
N LYS A 108 5.80 -6.86 0.29
CA LYS A 108 5.63 -6.49 -1.11
C LYS A 108 5.60 -4.97 -1.28
N TYR A 109 4.85 -4.27 -0.44
CA TYR A 109 4.69 -2.81 -0.55
C TYR A 109 5.82 -2.02 0.13
N GLU A 110 6.48 -2.61 1.12
CA GLU A 110 7.71 -2.07 1.72
C GLU A 110 8.85 -1.92 0.68
N GLN A 111 8.83 -2.75 -0.35
CA GLN A 111 9.81 -2.74 -1.45
C GLN A 111 9.47 -1.75 -2.58
N CYS A 112 8.35 -1.04 -2.49
CA CYS A 112 7.97 -0.05 -3.51
C CYS A 112 8.97 1.11 -3.58
N GLU A 113 8.99 1.81 -4.72
CA GLU A 113 9.94 2.89 -4.94
C GLU A 113 9.69 4.05 -3.95
N LEU A 114 10.72 4.47 -3.24
CA LEU A 114 10.62 5.60 -2.32
C LEU A 114 10.39 6.89 -3.12
N ARG A 115 9.19 7.46 -3.01
CA ARG A 115 8.88 8.76 -3.59
C ARG A 115 9.34 9.87 -2.62
N LYS A 116 10.48 10.47 -2.93
CA LYS A 116 11.13 11.50 -2.09
C LYS A 116 10.39 12.85 -2.05
N THR A 117 9.31 13.03 -2.82
CA THR A 117 8.60 14.31 -2.96
C THR A 117 7.17 14.24 -2.41
N ILE A 118 7.00 14.65 -1.14
CA ILE A 118 5.73 15.10 -0.55
C ILE A 118 5.98 16.40 0.23
N TYR A 119 6.63 17.38 -0.41
CA TYR A 119 6.71 18.76 0.06
C TYR A 119 6.86 19.66 -1.17
N GLU A 120 5.87 19.61 -2.07
CA GLU A 120 5.64 20.76 -2.94
C GLU A 120 4.54 21.58 -2.25
N PRO A 121 4.85 22.76 -1.69
CA PRO A 121 3.80 23.67 -1.27
C PRO A 121 2.95 23.98 -2.51
N VAL A 122 1.63 23.85 -2.37
CA VAL A 122 0.70 24.37 -3.36
C VAL A 122 0.99 25.87 -3.46
N GLU A 123 1.56 26.30 -4.59
CA GLU A 123 1.61 27.73 -4.90
C GLU A 123 0.17 28.21 -5.03
N ASP A 124 -0.34 28.84 -3.97
CA ASP A 124 -1.55 29.66 -4.04
C ASP A 124 -1.30 30.76 -5.07
N SER A 125 -1.78 30.51 -6.29
CA SER A 125 -1.90 31.50 -7.34
C SER A 125 -3.38 31.87 -7.45
N ASN A 126 -3.78 32.86 -6.65
CA ASN A 126 -4.68 33.97 -7.02
C ASN A 126 -4.76 35.03 -5.93
#